data_AF-A0A126R879-F1
#
_entry.id   AF-A0A126R879-F1
#
_cell.length_a   1.000
_cell.length_b   1.000
_cell.length_c   1.000
_cell.angle_alpha   90.00
_cell.angle_beta   90.00
_cell.angle_gamma   90.00
#
_symmetry.space_group_name_H-M   'P 1'
#
loop_
_entity.id
_entity.type
_entity.pdbx_description
1 polymer ?
#
loop_
_entity_poly.entity_id
_entity_poly.type
_entity_poly.pdbx_seq_one_letter_code
_entity_poly.pdbx_strand_id
1 'polypeptide(L)' 'MACLHTLPISDQVAQVLNAISAGAVAPDVGRLIIDSIKSLSDVRATEELAARIEVLEEANGARG' A
#
# COMPACT_ATOMS: atom_id res chain seq x y z
N MET A 1 9.97 -14.65 8.01
CA MET A 1 8.79 -13.77 7.90
C MET A 1 8.91 -13.10 6.53
N ALA A 2 8.10 -13.55 5.56
CA ALA A 2 8.37 -13.35 4.14
C ALA A 2 8.25 -11.88 3.74
N CYS A 3 9.34 -11.34 3.18
CA CYS A 3 9.39 -10.05 2.52
C CYS A 3 8.46 -10.13 1.28
N LEU A 4 7.23 -9.61 1.37
CA LEU A 4 6.40 -9.37 0.19
C LEU A 4 7.11 -8.26 -0.61
N HIS A 5 7.91 -8.65 -1.60
CA HIS A 5 8.46 -7.69 -2.55
C HIS A 5 7.35 -7.25 -3.52
N THR A 6 6.46 -6.39 -3.02
CA THR A 6 5.54 -5.63 -3.86
C THR A 6 6.34 -4.50 -4.48
N LEU A 7 6.21 -4.30 -5.79
CA LEU A 7 6.78 -3.13 -6.47
C LEU A 7 6.40 -1.83 -5.74
N PRO A 8 7.19 -0.75 -5.86
CA PRO A 8 6.78 0.57 -5.40
C PRO A 8 5.36 0.90 -5.90
N ILE A 9 4.54 1.56 -5.06
CA ILE A 9 3.14 1.86 -5.43
C ILE A 9 3.07 2.67 -6.73
N SER A 10 4.00 3.60 -6.93
CA SER A 10 4.14 4.36 -8.18
C SER A 10 4.25 3.46 -9.41
N ASP A 11 5.03 2.38 -9.29
CA ASP A 11 5.31 1.46 -10.39
C ASP A 11 4.11 0.55 -10.65
N GLN A 12 3.38 0.18 -9.59
CA GLN A 12 2.11 -0.54 -9.72
C GLN A 12 1.06 0.30 -10.46
N VAL A 13 0.91 1.58 -10.09
CA VAL A 13 0.00 2.50 -10.80
C VAL A 13 0.43 2.71 -12.24
N ALA A 14 1.73 2.89 -12.50
CA ALA A 14 2.25 3.01 -13.86
C ALA A 14 1.94 1.78 -14.72
N GLN A 15 2.03 0.56 -14.16
CA GLN A 15 1.64 -0.66 -14.87
C GLN A 15 0.16 -0.67 -15.25
N VAL A 16 -0.73 -0.23 -14.35
CA VAL A 16 -2.16 -0.13 -14.67
C VAL A 16 -2.40 0.88 -15.79
N LEU A 17 -1.77 2.06 -15.72
CA LEU A 17 -1.90 3.08 -16.76
C LEU A 17 -1.37 2.59 -18.12
N ASN A 18 -0.26 1.87 -18.12
CA ASN A 18 0.27 1.24 -19.34
C ASN A 18 -0.71 0.21 -19.91
N ALA A 19 -1.32 -0.63 -19.07
CA ALA A 19 -2.33 -1.60 -19.50
C ALA A 19 -3.59 -0.95 -20.08
N ILE A 20 -4.02 0.19 -19.53
CA ILE A 20 -5.10 1.01 -20.10
C ILE A 20 -4.70 1.54 -21.48
N SER A 21 -3.50 2.11 -21.60
CA SER A 21 -3.01 2.68 -22.87
C SER A 21 -2.88 1.63 -23.98
N ALA A 22 -2.58 0.39 -23.61
CA ALA A 22 -2.48 -0.75 -24.52
C ALA A 22 -3.86 -1.36 -24.88
N GLY A 23 -4.96 -0.86 -24.30
CA GLY A 23 -6.31 -1.40 -24.51
C GLY A 23 -6.56 -2.76 -23.83
N ALA A 24 -5.64 -3.24 -22.99
CA ALA A 24 -5.78 -4.50 -22.27
C ALA A 24 -6.73 -4.38 -21.07
N VAL A 25 -6.89 -3.17 -20.53
CA VAL A 25 -7.77 -2.86 -19.40
C VAL A 25 -8.64 -1.66 -19.78
N ALA A 26 -9.95 -1.77 -19.57
CA ALA A 26 -10.87 -0.66 -19.78
C ALA A 26 -10.60 0.47 -18.77
N PRO A 27 -10.76 1.76 -19.13
CA PRO A 27 -10.38 2.88 -18.24
C PRO A 27 -11.08 2.89 -16.88
N ASP A 28 -12.36 2.51 -16.85
CA ASP A 28 -13.18 2.40 -15.63
C ASP A 28 -12.68 1.28 -14.72
N VAL A 29 -12.36 0.11 -15.29
CA VAL A 29 -11.74 -1.01 -14.56
C VAL A 29 -10.37 -0.62 -14.04
N GLY A 30 -9.56 0.07 -14.86
CA GLY A 30 -8.23 0.55 -14.47
C GLY A 30 -8.29 1.50 -13.28
N ARG A 31 -9.30 2.39 -13.24
CA ARG A 31 -9.54 3.26 -12.08
C ARG A 31 -9.85 2.46 -10.81
N LEU A 32 -10.71 1.45 -10.90
CA LEU A 32 -11.03 0.58 -9.76
C LEU A 32 -9.79 -0.14 -9.21
N ILE A 33 -8.89 -0.59 -10.09
CA ILE A 33 -7.62 -1.22 -9.69
C ILE A 33 -6.74 -0.21 -8.94
N ILE A 34 -6.57 1.00 -9.47
CA ILE A 34 -5.78 2.06 -8.83
C ILE A 34 -6.35 2.44 -7.47
N ASP A 35 -7.67 2.58 -7.36
CA ASP A 35 -8.36 2.88 -6.10
C ASP A 35 -8.16 1.74 -5.07
N SER A 36 -8.16 0.49 -5.54
CA SER A 36 -7.89 -0.69 -4.69
C SER A 36 -6.43 -0.73 -4.20
N ILE A 37 -5.47 -0.39 -5.07
CA ILE A 37 -4.04 -0.26 -4.71
C ILE A 37 -3.86 0.80 -3.63
N LYS A 38 -4.52 1.96 -3.80
CA LYS A 38 -4.51 3.03 -2.79
C LYS A 38 -5.07 2.53 -1.45
N SER A 39 -6.24 1.90 -1.46
CA SER A 39 -6.88 1.37 -0.25
C SER A 39 -5.96 0.41 0.51
N LEU A 40 -5.33 -0.53 -0.20
CA LEU A 40 -4.37 -1.45 0.42
C LEU A 40 -3.14 -0.73 0.99
N SER A 41 -2.66 0.31 0.32
CA SER A 41 -1.51 1.11 0.76
C SER A 41 -1.83 1.88 2.04
N ASP A 42 -3.04 2.45 2.13
CA ASP A 42 -3.51 3.18 3.30
C ASP A 42 -3.66 2.23 4.51
N VAL A 43 -4.18 1.01 4.30
CA VAL A 43 -4.25 -0.03 5.34
C VAL A 43 -2.87 -0.38 5.86
N ARG A 44 -1.91 -0.66 4.97
CA ARG A 44 -0.52 -0.98 5.35
C ARG A 44 0.15 0.14 6.14
N ALA A 45 -0.04 1.40 5.71
CA ALA A 45 0.48 2.55 6.42
C ALA A 45 -0.11 2.66 7.83
N THR A 46 -1.42 2.38 7.97
CA THR A 46 -2.11 2.38 9.26
C THR A 46 -1.57 1.29 10.20
N GLU A 47 -1.40 0.07 9.68
CA GLU A 47 -0.82 -1.05 10.44
C GLU A 47 0.62 -0.77 10.89
N GLU A 48 1.45 -0.21 10.00
CA GLU A 48 2.83 0.16 10.34
C GLU A 48 2.87 1.24 11.43
N LEU A 49 2.02 2.26 11.33
CA LEU A 49 1.92 3.31 12.36
C LEU A 49 1.46 2.74 13.70
N ALA A 50 0.47 1.84 13.71
CA ALA A 50 -0.01 1.18 14.92
C ALA A 50 1.11 0.37 15.60
N ALA A 51 1.85 -0.44 14.83
CA ALA A 51 2.98 -1.21 15.35
C ALA A 51 4.09 -0.30 15.91
N ARG A 52 4.35 0.85 15.27
CA ARG A 52 5.34 1.83 15.78
C ARG A 52 4.88 2.49 17.07
N ILE A 53 3.58 2.77 17.23
CA ILE A 53 3.02 3.34 18.46
C ILE A 53 3.16 2.34 19.61
N GLU A 54 2.78 1.08 19.41
CA GLU A 54 2.90 0.02 20.41
C GLU A 54 4.33 -0.08 20.96
N VAL A 55 5.33 -0.15 20.08
CA VAL A 55 6.75 -0.19 20.47
C VAL A 55 7.16 1.04 21.29
N LEU A 56 6.66 2.23 20.94
CA LEU A 56 6.98 3.46 21.66
C LEU A 56 6.29 3.51 23.03
N GLU A 57 5.04 3.07 23.12
CA GLU A 57 4.29 3.01 24.37
C GLU A 57 4.90 2.00 25.34
N GLU A 58 5.31 0.82 24.86
CA GLU A 58 6.07 -0.15 25.66
C GLU A 58 7.38 0.44 26.18
N ALA A 59 8.15 1.09 25.30
CA ALA A 59 9.43 1.70 25.67
C ALA A 59 9.30 2.85 26.68
N ASN A 60 8.17 3.57 26.65
CA ASN A 60 7.90 4.67 27.57
C ASN A 60 7.30 4.18 28.90
N GLY A 61 6.44 3.17 28.86
CA GLY A 61 5.88 2.51 30.05
C GLY A 61 6.93 1.79 30.89
N ALA A 62 7.95 1.20 30.26
CA ALA A 62 9.07 0.56 30.96
C ALA A 62 10.03 1.53 31.68
N ARG A 63 9.85 2.85 31.50
CA ARG A 63 10.68 3.90 32.11
C ARG A 63 10.04 4.54 33.35
N GLY A 64 8.78 4.25 33.65
CA GLY A 64 8.08 4.68 34.86
C GLY A 64 8.04 3.60 35.92
#